data_AF-A0A2X4UVI4-F1
#
_entry.id   AF-A0A2X4UVI4-F1
#
_cell.length_a   1.000
_cell.length_b   1.000
_cell.length_c   1.000
_cell.angle_alpha   90.00
_cell.angle_beta   90.00
_cell.angle_gamma   90.00
#
_symmetry.space_group_name_H-M   'P 1'
#
loop_
_entity.id
_entity.type
_entity.pdbx_description
1 polymer ?
#
loop_
_entity_poly.entity_id
_entity_poly.type
_entity_poly.pdbx_seq_one_letter_code
_entity_poly.pdbx_strand_id
1 'polypeptide(L)'
;MTKTQKNILIGSALGLFLLVGSGMAYIWYNVYQNWDSLGERASIQEDRSGLYVTNGLGSDQIQEILVLEIGGNEYSLSVDADATERSVELPPVTSIVPYRIYGEAMMEGDTSLTVSGDGVLLPNDFLKKEMAKAKTMEAFFPTWEEAVRQLNPYHAGLVVEETDARFSPEEIAKAQERLDVKLPSYYLELAYEGRAWQVTIEGEESGKAFRLLAPSELMSAAEWVEKNVGNIDWKESRADIYRQLQKDVVFAVSGTEPWVIRYGDKPCEDGKRAMYTGRINYEDFLVEDSDPFTDYTYPGGYCDKAGDLTYWQGLMASALRDALPKEGFTFVTEDTELEVNRANESPEGELKGYLRGEWY
;
A
#
# COMPACT_ATOMS: atom_id res chain seq x y z
N MET A 1 -1.14 30.07 52.61
CA MET A 1 -2.16 29.01 52.43
C MET A 1 -2.07 28.03 53.59
N THR A 2 -3.15 27.80 54.33
CA THR A 2 -3.12 26.92 55.52
C THR A 2 -3.10 25.44 55.11
N LYS A 3 -2.59 24.54 55.98
CA LYS A 3 -2.51 23.08 55.71
C LYS A 3 -3.86 22.49 55.28
N THR A 4 -4.96 22.99 55.85
CA THR A 4 -6.33 22.59 55.52
C THR A 4 -6.75 23.00 54.11
N GLN A 5 -6.34 24.18 53.63
CA GLN A 5 -6.63 24.65 52.27
C GLN A 5 -5.86 23.85 51.20
N LYS A 6 -4.64 23.40 51.49
CA LYS A 6 -3.87 22.53 50.59
C LYS A 6 -4.52 21.14 50.45
N ASN A 7 -5.02 20.56 51.54
CA ASN A 7 -5.66 19.25 51.50
C ASN A 7 -7.02 19.29 50.77
N ILE A 8 -7.78 20.40 50.88
CA ILE A 8 -9.01 20.58 50.11
C ILE A 8 -8.69 20.71 48.61
N LEU A 9 -7.65 21.45 48.22
CA LEU A 9 -7.27 21.58 46.81
C LEU A 9 -6.72 20.29 46.21
N ILE A 10 -5.94 19.51 46.97
CA ILE A 10 -5.48 18.19 46.54
C ILE A 10 -6.66 17.21 46.44
N GLY A 11 -7.59 17.24 47.40
CA GLY A 11 -8.81 16.44 47.36
C GLY A 11 -9.73 16.79 46.20
N SER A 12 -9.89 18.09 45.89
CA SER A 12 -10.65 18.57 44.74
C SER A 12 -9.96 18.24 43.41
N ALA A 13 -8.63 18.31 43.35
CA ALA A 13 -7.86 17.92 42.16
C ALA A 13 -7.92 16.41 41.91
N LEU A 14 -7.81 15.57 42.96
CA LEU A 14 -8.01 14.12 42.86
C LEU A 14 -9.46 13.76 42.52
N GLY A 15 -10.43 14.48 43.08
CA GLY A 15 -11.85 14.32 42.73
C GLY A 15 -12.14 14.69 41.28
N LEU A 16 -11.53 15.76 40.76
CA LEU A 16 -11.62 16.14 39.35
C LEU A 16 -10.92 15.13 38.45
N PHE A 17 -9.74 14.63 38.82
CA PHE A 17 -9.01 13.60 38.06
C PHE A 17 -9.78 12.27 38.03
N LEU A 18 -10.45 11.89 39.13
CA LEU A 18 -11.28 10.68 39.16
C LEU A 18 -12.57 10.86 38.37
N LEU A 19 -13.21 12.03 38.39
CA LEU A 19 -14.40 12.33 37.60
C LEU A 19 -14.10 12.45 36.10
N VAL A 20 -12.98 13.10 35.73
CA VAL A 20 -12.52 13.19 34.34
C VAL A 20 -12.02 11.82 33.87
N GLY A 21 -11.33 11.05 34.73
CA GLY A 21 -10.89 9.69 34.41
C GLY A 21 -12.04 8.70 34.25
N SER A 22 -13.06 8.75 35.10
CA SER A 22 -14.27 7.92 34.97
C SER A 22 -15.18 8.39 33.83
N GLY A 23 -15.24 9.70 33.59
CA GLY A 23 -15.97 10.27 32.45
C GLY A 23 -15.31 9.91 31.13
N MET A 24 -13.97 10.01 31.05
CA MET A 24 -13.19 9.58 29.90
C MET A 24 -13.26 8.06 29.73
N ALA A 25 -13.22 7.25 30.79
CA ALA A 25 -13.39 5.80 30.69
C ALA A 25 -14.82 5.39 30.32
N TYR A 26 -15.85 6.13 30.75
CA TYR A 26 -17.25 5.90 30.34
C TYR A 26 -17.50 6.37 28.90
N ILE A 27 -16.88 7.47 28.48
CA ILE A 27 -16.90 7.93 27.08
C ILE A 27 -16.10 6.96 26.23
N TRP A 28 -14.92 6.49 26.65
CA TRP A 28 -14.16 5.47 25.92
C TRP A 28 -14.90 4.14 25.89
N TYR A 29 -15.51 3.69 26.98
CA TYR A 29 -16.27 2.45 27.01
C TYR A 29 -17.54 2.54 26.15
N ASN A 30 -18.28 3.66 26.17
CA ASN A 30 -19.43 3.86 25.28
C ASN A 30 -19.03 4.19 23.84
N VAL A 31 -17.90 4.84 23.60
CA VAL A 31 -17.38 5.10 22.25
C VAL A 31 -16.81 3.83 21.67
N TYR A 32 -16.19 2.95 22.46
CA TYR A 32 -15.70 1.64 22.02
C TYR A 32 -16.86 0.67 21.80
N GLN A 33 -17.84 0.61 22.72
CA GLN A 33 -19.05 -0.19 22.53
C GLN A 33 -19.97 0.35 21.43
N ASN A 34 -20.07 1.67 21.25
CA ASN A 34 -20.84 2.26 20.14
C ASN A 34 -20.03 2.41 18.86
N TRP A 35 -18.70 2.24 18.84
CA TRP A 35 -17.97 2.11 17.58
C TRP A 35 -18.21 0.74 16.99
N ASP A 36 -18.21 -0.30 17.83
CA ASP A 36 -18.69 -1.63 17.44
C ASP A 36 -20.17 -1.60 17.02
N SER A 37 -21.01 -0.73 17.63
CA SER A 37 -22.46 -0.69 17.35
C SER A 37 -22.97 0.42 16.40
N LEU A 38 -22.14 1.32 15.88
CA LEU A 38 -22.51 2.33 14.87
C LEU A 38 -21.99 2.01 13.46
N GLY A 39 -21.30 0.87 13.31
CA GLY A 39 -21.00 0.25 12.02
C GLY A 39 -21.97 -0.87 11.62
N GLU A 40 -22.74 -1.43 12.55
CA GLU A 40 -23.67 -2.52 12.26
C GLU A 40 -25.05 -1.97 11.85
N ARG A 41 -25.18 -1.57 10.57
CA ARG A 41 -26.32 -2.12 9.84
C ARG A 41 -26.10 -3.62 9.92
N ALA A 42 -27.01 -4.35 10.58
CA ALA A 42 -27.05 -5.80 10.48
C ALA A 42 -27.34 -6.15 9.01
N SER A 43 -26.32 -6.10 8.14
CA SER A 43 -26.20 -7.10 7.11
C SER A 43 -26.13 -8.41 7.87
N ILE A 44 -26.97 -9.36 7.50
CA ILE A 44 -26.86 -10.71 7.99
C ILE A 44 -25.54 -11.21 7.41
N GLN A 45 -24.44 -11.02 8.14
CA GLN A 45 -23.17 -11.66 7.83
C GLN A 45 -23.37 -13.13 8.20
N GLU A 46 -24.06 -13.86 7.31
CA GLU A 46 -23.89 -15.30 7.23
C GLU A 46 -22.39 -15.53 7.08
N ASP A 47 -21.79 -16.37 7.94
CA ASP A 47 -20.45 -16.92 7.77
C ASP A 47 -20.42 -17.69 6.43
N ARG A 48 -20.33 -16.94 5.33
CA ARG A 48 -20.22 -17.48 3.97
C ARG A 48 -18.75 -17.55 3.65
N SER A 49 -18.17 -18.73 3.80
CA SER A 49 -16.86 -19.03 3.22
C SER A 49 -17.03 -19.08 1.69
N GLY A 50 -16.22 -18.33 0.94
CA GLY A 50 -16.20 -18.36 -0.52
C GLY A 50 -16.17 -16.97 -1.16
N LEU A 51 -15.87 -16.92 -2.45
CA LEU A 51 -15.92 -15.68 -3.23
C LEU A 51 -17.36 -15.45 -3.69
N TYR A 52 -17.93 -14.30 -3.37
CA TYR A 52 -19.27 -13.93 -3.81
C TYR A 52 -19.25 -12.62 -4.58
N VAL A 53 -20.16 -12.51 -5.55
CA VAL A 53 -20.56 -11.21 -6.10
C VAL A 53 -21.96 -10.94 -5.66
N THR A 54 -22.17 -9.75 -5.08
CA THR A 54 -23.46 -9.29 -4.63
C THR A 54 -23.91 -8.14 -5.50
N ASN A 55 -25.20 -8.15 -5.83
CA ASN A 55 -25.89 -6.97 -6.31
C ASN A 55 -26.98 -6.56 -5.32
N GLY A 56 -27.11 -5.26 -5.09
CA GLY A 56 -28.06 -4.68 -4.15
C GLY A 56 -28.86 -3.57 -4.82
N LEU A 57 -30.16 -3.54 -4.55
CA LEU A 57 -31.05 -2.52 -5.09
C LEU A 57 -30.77 -1.17 -4.42
N GLY A 58 -30.43 -0.16 -5.23
CA GLY A 58 -30.24 1.22 -4.79
C GLY A 58 -31.56 1.84 -4.30
N SER A 59 -31.47 2.87 -3.44
CA SER A 59 -32.65 3.49 -2.82
C SER A 59 -33.61 4.17 -3.80
N ASP A 60 -33.15 4.48 -5.00
CA ASP A 60 -33.87 5.14 -6.08
C ASP A 60 -34.22 4.17 -7.24
N GLN A 61 -34.05 2.86 -7.02
CA GLN A 61 -34.22 1.82 -8.03
C GLN A 61 -35.44 0.93 -7.76
N ILE A 62 -36.14 0.57 -8.83
CA ILE A 62 -37.29 -0.35 -8.81
C ILE A 62 -36.83 -1.79 -9.07
N GLN A 63 -35.92 -1.97 -10.04
CA GLN A 63 -35.35 -3.25 -10.41
C GLN A 63 -33.99 -3.06 -11.05
N GLU A 64 -33.13 -4.06 -10.98
CA GLU A 64 -31.88 -4.11 -11.73
C GLU A 64 -31.61 -5.53 -12.20
N ILE A 65 -31.24 -5.66 -13.47
CA ILE A 65 -30.93 -6.94 -14.11
C ILE A 65 -29.51 -6.86 -14.64
N LEU A 66 -28.56 -7.41 -13.88
CA LEU A 66 -27.17 -7.49 -14.28
C LEU A 66 -26.80 -8.91 -14.72
N VAL A 67 -25.94 -8.98 -15.74
CA VAL A 67 -25.25 -10.18 -16.21
C VAL A 67 -23.77 -9.98 -15.99
N LEU A 68 -23.17 -10.88 -15.23
CA LEU A 68 -21.74 -10.94 -14.95
C LEU A 68 -21.12 -12.10 -15.74
N GLU A 69 -20.21 -11.78 -16.64
CA GLU A 69 -19.38 -12.73 -17.38
C GLU A 69 -18.02 -12.87 -16.72
N ILE A 70 -17.67 -14.06 -16.24
CA ILE A 70 -16.36 -14.37 -15.63
C ILE A 70 -15.82 -15.66 -16.24
N GLY A 71 -14.65 -15.57 -16.86
CA GLY A 71 -13.95 -16.75 -17.40
C GLY A 71 -14.78 -17.56 -18.40
N GLY A 72 -15.68 -16.90 -19.14
CA GLY A 72 -16.59 -17.52 -20.10
C GLY A 72 -17.87 -18.12 -19.51
N ASN A 73 -18.15 -17.92 -18.22
CA ASN A 73 -19.41 -18.28 -17.57
C ASN A 73 -20.24 -17.02 -17.31
N GLU A 74 -21.56 -17.13 -17.46
CA GLU A 74 -22.53 -16.07 -17.19
C GLU A 74 -23.25 -16.31 -15.87
N TYR A 75 -23.35 -15.26 -15.05
CA TYR A 75 -24.06 -15.24 -13.78
C TYR A 75 -25.08 -14.11 -13.79
N SER A 76 -26.31 -14.41 -13.35
CA SER A 76 -27.39 -13.42 -13.28
C SER A 76 -27.55 -12.88 -11.87
N LEU A 77 -27.53 -11.55 -11.76
CA LEU A 77 -27.60 -10.78 -10.51
C LEU A 77 -28.82 -9.86 -10.51
N SER A 78 -30.00 -10.43 -10.81
CA SER A 78 -31.26 -9.68 -10.82
C SER A 78 -31.79 -9.41 -9.41
N VAL A 79 -32.17 -8.16 -9.16
CA VAL A 79 -32.78 -7.68 -7.91
C VAL A 79 -34.02 -6.84 -8.21
N ASP A 80 -34.98 -6.86 -7.30
CA ASP A 80 -36.23 -6.09 -7.37
C ASP A 80 -36.78 -5.85 -5.95
N ALA A 81 -37.99 -5.31 -5.83
CA ALA A 81 -38.62 -5.03 -4.54
C ALA A 81 -38.92 -6.28 -3.69
N ASP A 82 -39.06 -7.45 -4.32
CA ASP A 82 -39.31 -8.73 -3.64
C ASP A 82 -37.99 -9.46 -3.27
N ALA A 83 -36.90 -9.15 -3.98
CA ALA A 83 -35.54 -9.63 -3.74
C ALA A 83 -34.53 -8.49 -3.90
N THR A 84 -34.39 -7.66 -2.85
CA THR A 84 -33.57 -6.44 -2.87
C THR A 84 -32.06 -6.70 -2.92
N GLU A 85 -31.63 -7.95 -2.74
CA GLU A 85 -30.24 -8.36 -2.79
C GLU A 85 -30.13 -9.74 -3.46
N ARG A 86 -29.11 -9.91 -4.29
CA ARG A 86 -28.79 -11.17 -4.95
C ARG A 86 -27.29 -11.42 -4.89
N SER A 87 -26.90 -12.56 -4.35
CA SER A 87 -25.51 -13.01 -4.36
C SER A 87 -25.34 -14.26 -5.20
N VAL A 88 -24.19 -14.37 -5.86
CA VAL A 88 -23.77 -15.58 -6.58
C VAL A 88 -22.38 -15.97 -6.11
N GLU A 89 -22.23 -17.24 -5.73
CA GLU A 89 -20.92 -17.81 -5.42
C GLU A 89 -20.13 -18.02 -6.71
N LEU A 90 -18.89 -17.53 -6.72
CA LEU A 90 -17.96 -17.71 -7.81
C LEU A 90 -17.03 -18.90 -7.54
N PRO A 91 -16.55 -19.58 -8.59
CA PRO A 91 -15.47 -20.54 -8.44
C PRO A 91 -14.20 -19.85 -7.94
N PRO A 92 -13.29 -20.57 -7.25
CA PRO A 92 -12.02 -20.00 -6.79
C PRO A 92 -11.21 -19.38 -7.93
N VAL A 93 -10.74 -18.15 -7.73
CA VAL A 93 -9.86 -17.45 -8.67
C VAL A 93 -8.42 -17.88 -8.43
N THR A 94 -7.94 -18.84 -9.23
CA THR A 94 -6.57 -19.37 -9.13
C THR A 94 -5.59 -18.82 -10.16
N SER A 95 -6.08 -18.03 -11.12
CA SER A 95 -5.32 -17.37 -12.17
C SER A 95 -5.92 -16.01 -12.49
N ILE A 96 -5.27 -15.21 -13.35
CA ILE A 96 -5.83 -13.97 -13.89
C ILE A 96 -7.13 -14.29 -14.64
N VAL A 97 -8.24 -13.66 -14.28
CA VAL A 97 -9.55 -13.87 -14.93
C VAL A 97 -10.18 -12.51 -15.28
N PRO A 98 -10.34 -12.17 -16.57
CA PRO A 98 -11.10 -10.99 -16.94
C PRO A 98 -12.59 -11.20 -16.64
N TYR A 99 -13.25 -10.12 -16.23
CA TYR A 99 -14.69 -10.09 -16.06
C TYR A 99 -15.31 -8.92 -16.81
N ARG A 100 -16.59 -9.08 -17.12
CA ARG A 100 -17.43 -8.03 -17.66
C ARG A 100 -18.78 -8.08 -16.97
N ILE A 101 -19.35 -6.93 -16.65
CA ILE A 101 -20.71 -6.81 -16.18
C ILE A 101 -21.50 -5.85 -17.05
N TYR A 102 -22.74 -6.21 -17.36
CA TYR A 102 -23.63 -5.36 -18.13
C TYR A 102 -25.09 -5.65 -17.79
N GLY A 103 -25.95 -4.67 -18.03
CA GLY A 103 -27.37 -4.81 -17.72
C GLY A 103 -28.13 -3.51 -17.76
N GLU A 104 -29.29 -3.51 -17.13
CA GLU A 104 -30.19 -2.36 -17.04
C GLU A 104 -30.70 -2.20 -15.61
N ALA A 105 -30.67 -0.94 -15.12
CA ALA A 105 -31.32 -0.53 -13.89
C ALA A 105 -32.55 0.33 -14.23
N MET A 106 -33.68 0.01 -13.61
CA MET A 106 -34.90 0.83 -13.68
C MET A 106 -35.01 1.68 -12.43
N MET A 107 -35.13 2.99 -12.62
CA MET A 107 -35.21 3.98 -11.57
C MET A 107 -36.67 4.33 -11.25
N GLU A 108 -36.90 4.95 -10.09
CA GLU A 108 -38.17 5.60 -9.79
C GLU A 108 -38.52 6.66 -10.86
N GLY A 109 -39.73 6.58 -11.42
CA GLY A 109 -40.15 7.47 -12.51
C GLY A 109 -39.92 6.93 -13.93
N ASP A 110 -39.86 5.60 -14.09
CA ASP A 110 -39.80 4.87 -15.37
C ASP A 110 -38.56 5.21 -16.24
N THR A 111 -37.47 5.65 -15.61
CA THR A 111 -36.20 5.93 -16.30
C THR A 111 -35.30 4.70 -16.26
N SER A 112 -34.71 4.31 -17.39
CA SER A 112 -33.78 3.19 -17.48
C SER A 112 -32.34 3.69 -17.63
N LEU A 113 -31.41 3.08 -16.88
CA LEU A 113 -29.97 3.31 -16.98
C LEU A 113 -29.28 2.03 -17.46
N THR A 114 -28.44 2.16 -18.49
CA THR A 114 -27.56 1.06 -18.89
C THR A 114 -26.39 0.97 -17.91
N VAL A 115 -26.16 -0.23 -17.37
CA VAL A 115 -25.01 -0.53 -16.53
C VAL A 115 -24.00 -1.28 -17.38
N SER A 116 -22.74 -0.85 -17.33
CA SER A 116 -21.62 -1.59 -17.91
C SER A 116 -20.35 -1.35 -17.11
N GLY A 117 -19.56 -2.39 -16.92
CA GLY A 117 -18.23 -2.33 -16.34
C GLY A 117 -17.41 -3.56 -16.74
N ASP A 118 -16.10 -3.46 -16.59
CA ASP A 118 -15.17 -4.56 -16.86
C ASP A 118 -13.95 -4.41 -15.94
N GLY A 119 -13.19 -5.50 -15.83
CA GLY A 119 -11.99 -5.52 -15.01
C GLY A 119 -11.36 -6.90 -14.96
N VAL A 120 -10.44 -7.07 -14.02
CA VAL A 120 -9.62 -8.28 -13.87
C VAL A 120 -9.63 -8.76 -12.44
N LEU A 121 -9.94 -10.03 -12.24
CA LEU A 121 -9.76 -10.71 -10.97
C LEU A 121 -8.36 -11.34 -10.93
N LEU A 122 -7.61 -11.05 -9.87
CA LEU A 122 -6.30 -11.60 -9.58
C LEU A 122 -6.33 -12.40 -8.27
N PRO A 123 -5.71 -13.58 -8.20
CA PRO A 123 -5.47 -14.24 -6.91
C PRO A 123 -4.66 -13.32 -5.99
N ASN A 124 -5.03 -13.19 -4.71
CA ASN A 124 -4.30 -12.32 -3.77
C ASN A 124 -2.80 -12.68 -3.65
N ASP A 125 -2.46 -13.95 -3.85
CA ASP A 125 -1.07 -14.43 -3.79
C ASP A 125 -0.33 -14.41 -5.14
N PHE A 126 -0.95 -13.93 -6.22
CA PHE A 126 -0.37 -13.93 -7.57
C PHE A 126 0.99 -13.22 -7.59
N LEU A 127 1.05 -11.96 -7.14
CA LEU A 127 2.29 -11.17 -7.16
C LEU A 127 3.37 -11.77 -6.25
N LYS A 128 2.97 -12.32 -5.10
CA LYS A 128 3.87 -13.03 -4.19
C LYS A 128 4.47 -14.27 -4.86
N LYS A 129 3.65 -15.07 -5.56
CA LYS A 129 4.09 -16.24 -6.32
C LYS A 129 5.01 -15.87 -7.47
N GLU A 130 4.67 -14.83 -8.23
CA GLU A 130 5.48 -14.35 -9.35
C GLU A 130 6.84 -13.84 -8.86
N MET A 131 6.87 -12.96 -7.84
CA MET A 131 8.12 -12.45 -7.30
C MET A 131 8.98 -13.55 -6.64
N ALA A 132 8.36 -14.56 -6.04
CA ALA A 132 9.06 -15.72 -5.49
C ALA A 132 9.81 -16.57 -6.54
N LYS A 133 9.59 -16.34 -7.85
CA LYS A 133 10.37 -16.96 -8.93
C LYS A 133 11.80 -16.40 -9.00
N ALA A 134 12.03 -15.16 -8.56
CA ALA A 134 13.37 -14.59 -8.45
C ALA A 134 14.17 -15.30 -7.35
N LYS A 135 15.11 -16.17 -7.72
CA LYS A 135 15.95 -16.93 -6.77
C LYS A 135 17.23 -16.19 -6.35
N THR A 136 17.49 -15.04 -6.96
CA THR A 136 18.62 -14.14 -6.68
C THR A 136 18.14 -12.69 -6.87
N MET A 137 18.89 -11.72 -6.33
CA MET A 137 18.58 -10.29 -6.55
C MET A 137 18.65 -9.93 -8.05
N GLU A 138 19.62 -10.48 -8.77
CA GLU A 138 19.83 -10.24 -10.21
C GLU A 138 18.64 -10.73 -11.06
N ALA A 139 17.87 -11.69 -10.56
CA ALA A 139 16.71 -12.24 -11.25
C ALA A 139 15.45 -11.35 -11.12
N PHE A 140 15.49 -10.25 -10.37
CA PHE A 140 14.29 -9.44 -10.19
C PHE A 140 13.88 -8.70 -11.46
N PHE A 141 14.80 -8.07 -12.19
CA PHE A 141 14.46 -7.41 -13.46
C PHE A 141 13.70 -8.34 -14.42
N PRO A 142 14.23 -9.54 -14.79
CA PRO A 142 13.50 -10.43 -15.69
C PRO A 142 12.20 -10.98 -15.07
N THR A 143 12.10 -11.08 -13.74
CA THR A 143 10.87 -11.50 -13.06
C THR A 143 9.79 -10.41 -13.14
N TRP A 144 10.17 -9.13 -13.01
CA TRP A 144 9.27 -8.00 -13.21
C TRP A 144 8.83 -7.88 -14.66
N GLU A 145 9.76 -8.01 -15.60
CA GLU A 145 9.45 -8.00 -17.04
C GLU A 145 8.41 -9.08 -17.37
N GLU A 146 8.59 -10.29 -16.85
CA GLU A 146 7.65 -11.39 -17.06
C GLU A 146 6.28 -11.16 -16.39
N ALA A 147 6.25 -10.63 -15.17
CA ALA A 147 5.00 -10.32 -14.48
C ALA A 147 4.22 -9.21 -15.21
N VAL A 148 4.90 -8.13 -15.60
CA VAL A 148 4.32 -7.03 -16.40
C VAL A 148 3.82 -7.54 -17.75
N ARG A 149 4.56 -8.42 -18.42
CA ARG A 149 4.14 -9.07 -19.67
C ARG A 149 2.86 -9.90 -19.52
N GLN A 150 2.65 -10.54 -18.37
CA GLN A 150 1.42 -11.29 -18.06
C GLN A 150 0.22 -10.36 -17.78
N LEU A 151 0.46 -9.17 -17.21
CA LEU A 151 -0.58 -8.23 -16.80
C LEU A 151 -1.00 -7.26 -17.93
N ASN A 152 -0.08 -6.86 -18.81
CA ASN A 152 -0.33 -5.90 -19.88
C ASN A 152 -1.43 -6.27 -20.90
N PRO A 153 -1.67 -7.56 -21.26
CA PRO A 153 -2.82 -7.95 -22.07
C PRO A 153 -4.17 -7.52 -21.47
N TYR A 154 -4.19 -7.21 -20.18
CA TYR A 154 -5.36 -6.75 -19.44
C TYR A 154 -5.26 -5.27 -19.06
N HIS A 155 -4.56 -4.47 -19.88
CA HIS A 155 -4.48 -3.00 -19.74
C HIS A 155 -3.83 -2.51 -18.43
N ALA A 156 -2.87 -3.25 -17.88
CA ALA A 156 -2.08 -2.78 -16.75
C ALA A 156 -1.27 -1.50 -17.04
N GLY A 157 -0.91 -1.26 -18.31
CA GLY A 157 -0.20 -0.04 -18.71
C GLY A 157 1.19 0.09 -18.09
N LEU A 158 1.85 -1.04 -17.80
CA LEU A 158 3.15 -1.05 -17.13
C LEU A 158 4.27 -1.31 -18.13
N VAL A 159 5.39 -0.59 -17.99
CA VAL A 159 6.58 -0.80 -18.83
C VAL A 159 7.81 -0.96 -17.95
N VAL A 160 8.59 -2.01 -18.18
CA VAL A 160 9.88 -2.21 -17.51
C VAL A 160 11.00 -1.78 -18.45
N GLU A 161 11.90 -0.91 -18.00
CA GLU A 161 12.97 -0.36 -18.82
C GLU A 161 14.29 -0.18 -18.07
N GLU A 162 15.39 -0.34 -18.79
CA GLU A 162 16.75 -0.10 -18.30
C GLU A 162 17.17 1.36 -18.50
N THR A 163 18.20 1.79 -17.77
CA THR A 163 18.94 3.00 -18.13
C THR A 163 19.95 2.73 -19.24
N ASP A 164 20.16 3.72 -20.12
CA ASP A 164 21.02 3.60 -21.30
C ASP A 164 22.51 3.34 -21.01
N ALA A 165 22.99 3.62 -19.80
CA ALA A 165 24.39 3.45 -19.42
C ALA A 165 24.60 2.37 -18.35
N ARG A 166 25.58 1.49 -18.57
CA ARG A 166 26.14 0.64 -17.51
C ARG A 166 26.96 1.49 -16.55
N PHE A 167 26.90 1.13 -15.28
CA PHE A 167 27.71 1.75 -14.24
C PHE A 167 29.18 1.38 -14.44
N SER A 168 30.04 2.39 -14.44
CA SER A 168 31.48 2.20 -14.35
C SER A 168 31.95 2.07 -12.89
N PRO A 169 33.05 1.37 -12.62
CA PRO A 169 33.67 1.36 -11.29
C PRO A 169 33.96 2.76 -10.76
N GLU A 170 34.30 3.70 -11.64
CA GLU A 170 34.54 5.11 -11.33
C GLU A 170 33.27 5.83 -10.88
N GLU A 171 32.10 5.54 -11.47
CA GLU A 171 30.82 6.10 -11.03
C GLU A 171 30.41 5.59 -9.66
N ILE A 172 30.60 4.29 -9.41
CA ILE A 172 30.35 3.69 -8.10
C ILE A 172 31.28 4.32 -7.06
N ALA A 173 32.57 4.44 -7.35
CA ALA A 173 33.55 5.07 -6.45
C ALA A 173 33.21 6.53 -6.15
N LYS A 174 32.82 7.32 -7.17
CA LYS A 174 32.38 8.71 -6.98
C LYS A 174 31.13 8.81 -6.12
N ALA A 175 30.16 7.92 -6.31
CA ALA A 175 28.94 7.91 -5.50
C ALA A 175 29.26 7.59 -4.02
N GLN A 176 30.13 6.59 -3.80
CA GLN A 176 30.61 6.22 -2.47
C GLN A 176 31.39 7.35 -1.78
N GLU A 177 32.27 8.04 -2.49
CA GLU A 177 33.02 9.19 -1.98
C GLU A 177 32.09 10.37 -1.65
N ARG A 178 31.15 10.69 -2.56
CA ARG A 178 30.17 11.76 -2.36
C ARG A 178 29.29 11.52 -1.13
N LEU A 179 28.88 10.28 -0.90
CA LEU A 179 27.98 9.89 0.19
C LEU A 179 28.72 9.47 1.47
N ASP A 180 30.06 9.39 1.45
CA ASP A 180 30.91 8.87 2.54
C ASP A 180 30.48 7.47 3.06
N VAL A 181 30.15 6.57 2.13
CA VAL A 181 29.66 5.22 2.42
C VAL A 181 30.25 4.16 1.51
N LYS A 182 30.17 2.90 1.94
CA LYS A 182 30.42 1.75 1.08
C LYS A 182 29.12 1.11 0.65
N LEU A 183 28.78 1.23 -0.64
CA LEU A 183 27.59 0.60 -1.20
C LEU A 183 27.66 -0.93 -1.04
N PRO A 184 26.58 -1.57 -0.57
CA PRO A 184 26.54 -3.01 -0.38
C PRO A 184 26.38 -3.77 -1.70
N SER A 185 26.77 -5.05 -1.71
CA SER A 185 26.70 -5.87 -2.92
C SER A 185 25.28 -6.06 -3.43
N TYR A 186 24.29 -6.23 -2.54
CA TYR A 186 22.89 -6.44 -2.97
C TYR A 186 22.34 -5.29 -3.82
N TYR A 187 22.78 -4.04 -3.60
CA TYR A 187 22.39 -2.92 -4.48
C TYR A 187 22.89 -3.13 -5.90
N LEU A 188 24.14 -3.59 -6.04
CA LEU A 188 24.73 -3.91 -7.33
C LEU A 188 24.13 -5.20 -7.93
N GLU A 189 23.74 -6.17 -7.10
CA GLU A 189 23.06 -7.39 -7.54
C GLU A 189 21.60 -7.11 -7.96
N LEU A 190 20.94 -6.07 -7.42
CA LEU A 190 19.65 -5.60 -7.92
C LEU A 190 19.74 -4.93 -9.29
N ALA A 191 20.95 -4.47 -9.68
CA ALA A 191 21.19 -3.89 -10.98
C ALA A 191 21.22 -4.98 -12.06
N TYR A 192 20.48 -4.77 -13.14
CA TYR A 192 20.45 -5.71 -14.24
C TYR A 192 21.61 -5.42 -15.19
N GLU A 193 22.51 -6.38 -15.38
CA GLU A 193 23.75 -6.22 -16.16
C GLU A 193 24.57 -4.96 -15.79
N GLY A 194 24.50 -4.54 -14.51
CA GLY A 194 25.16 -3.32 -14.03
C GLY A 194 24.48 -2.02 -14.49
N ARG A 195 23.17 -2.03 -14.76
CA ARG A 195 22.36 -0.86 -15.09
C ARG A 195 21.26 -0.64 -14.07
N ALA A 196 20.87 0.62 -13.91
CA ALA A 196 19.64 0.97 -13.22
C ALA A 196 18.47 0.61 -14.12
N TRP A 197 17.30 0.49 -13.53
CA TRP A 197 16.08 0.16 -14.25
C TRP A 197 14.87 0.68 -13.49
N GLN A 198 13.75 0.77 -14.18
CA GLN A 198 12.51 1.28 -13.62
C GLN A 198 11.30 0.57 -14.22
N VAL A 199 10.19 0.73 -13.54
CA VAL A 199 8.86 0.31 -13.98
C VAL A 199 7.99 1.55 -14.00
N THR A 200 7.46 1.88 -15.18
CA THR A 200 6.64 3.06 -15.41
C THR A 200 5.18 2.70 -15.61
N ILE A 201 4.31 3.65 -15.27
CA ILE A 201 2.87 3.57 -15.49
C ILE A 201 2.55 4.52 -16.65
N GLU A 202 2.02 3.97 -17.75
CA GLU A 202 1.65 4.75 -18.92
C GLU A 202 0.57 5.80 -18.56
N GLY A 203 0.82 7.07 -18.90
CA GLY A 203 -0.15 8.16 -18.72
C GLY A 203 -0.06 8.93 -17.39
N GLU A 204 0.78 8.52 -16.44
CA GLU A 204 0.99 9.28 -15.19
C GLU A 204 2.25 10.16 -15.22
N GLU A 205 2.12 11.43 -14.83
CA GLU A 205 3.25 12.39 -14.82
C GLU A 205 4.31 12.08 -13.74
N SER A 206 3.92 11.52 -12.60
CA SER A 206 4.86 11.01 -11.58
C SER A 206 5.40 9.62 -11.97
N GLY A 207 4.55 8.78 -12.55
CA GLY A 207 4.85 7.80 -13.61
C GLY A 207 5.73 6.60 -13.30
N LYS A 208 6.13 6.36 -12.03
CA LYS A 208 7.07 5.28 -11.70
C LYS A 208 6.55 4.40 -10.55
N ALA A 209 6.18 3.18 -10.89
CA ALA A 209 5.87 2.10 -9.94
C ALA A 209 7.09 1.74 -9.09
N PHE A 210 8.24 1.61 -9.75
CA PHE A 210 9.52 1.32 -9.11
C PHE A 210 10.64 1.97 -9.92
N ARG A 211 11.70 2.41 -9.24
CA ARG A 211 12.92 2.90 -9.86
C ARG A 211 14.12 2.55 -9.01
N LEU A 212 15.04 1.77 -9.55
CA LEU A 212 16.39 1.65 -9.03
C LEU A 212 17.21 2.86 -9.50
N LEU A 213 17.87 3.56 -8.59
CA LEU A 213 18.66 4.75 -8.91
C LEU A 213 20.07 4.36 -9.40
N ALA A 214 20.55 5.04 -10.45
CA ALA A 214 21.94 4.91 -10.86
C ALA A 214 22.88 5.52 -9.80
N PRO A 215 24.17 5.12 -9.72
CA PRO A 215 25.12 5.66 -8.75
C PRO A 215 25.20 7.20 -8.73
N SER A 216 25.08 7.84 -9.89
CA SER A 216 25.06 9.30 -10.04
C SER A 216 23.82 9.96 -9.42
N GLU A 217 22.71 9.24 -9.32
CA GLU A 217 21.41 9.70 -8.82
C GLU A 217 21.20 9.43 -7.33
N LEU A 218 22.02 8.57 -6.72
CA LEU A 218 21.96 8.29 -5.28
C LEU A 218 22.10 9.59 -4.47
N MET A 219 21.32 9.70 -3.40
CA MET A 219 21.31 10.84 -2.50
C MET A 219 21.09 10.38 -1.06
N SER A 220 21.38 11.26 -0.10
CA SER A 220 21.01 11.00 1.28
C SER A 220 19.49 11.03 1.46
N ALA A 221 18.98 10.31 2.46
CA ALA A 221 17.56 10.37 2.81
C ALA A 221 17.14 11.78 3.24
N ALA A 222 18.05 12.54 3.87
CA ALA A 222 17.81 13.95 4.20
C ALA A 222 17.59 14.81 2.94
N GLU A 223 18.44 14.69 1.93
CA GLU A 223 18.28 15.41 0.65
C GLU A 223 16.98 15.03 -0.05
N TRP A 224 16.60 13.74 -0.03
CA TRP A 224 15.34 13.29 -0.60
C TRP A 224 14.14 13.92 0.12
N VAL A 225 14.15 13.93 1.44
CA VAL A 225 13.09 14.55 2.27
C VAL A 225 12.98 16.04 1.94
N GLU A 226 14.10 16.76 1.90
CA GLU A 226 14.10 18.20 1.58
C GLU A 226 13.50 18.50 0.21
N LYS A 227 13.81 17.65 -0.78
CA LYS A 227 13.31 17.81 -2.15
C LYS A 227 11.81 17.54 -2.27
N ASN A 228 11.27 16.58 -1.53
CA ASN A 228 9.90 16.09 -1.74
C ASN A 228 8.90 16.56 -0.67
N VAL A 229 9.33 16.85 0.56
CA VAL A 229 8.46 17.30 1.68
C VAL A 229 8.35 18.83 1.75
N GLY A 230 9.39 19.57 1.39
CA GLY A 230 9.32 21.03 1.25
C GLY A 230 9.28 21.87 2.54
N ASN A 231 9.25 21.28 3.73
CA ASN A 231 9.46 22.02 4.99
C ASN A 231 10.92 21.85 5.48
N ILE A 232 11.60 22.94 5.83
CA ILE A 232 13.02 22.94 6.25
C ILE A 232 13.13 22.87 7.79
N ASP A 233 12.07 23.23 8.53
CA ASP A 233 12.13 23.45 9.98
C ASP A 233 12.24 22.15 10.80
N TRP A 234 11.93 21.00 10.21
CA TRP A 234 12.04 19.70 10.88
C TRP A 234 13.47 19.34 11.29
N LYS A 235 14.48 19.90 10.60
CA LYS A 235 15.89 19.64 10.92
C LYS A 235 16.27 20.20 12.28
N GLU A 236 15.64 21.30 12.69
CA GLU A 236 15.88 21.93 13.99
C GLU A 236 15.11 21.21 15.10
N SER A 237 13.85 20.83 14.84
CA SER A 237 13.03 20.09 15.81
C SER A 237 13.44 18.62 15.98
N ARG A 238 14.12 18.03 14.98
CA ARG A 238 14.53 16.61 14.94
C ARG A 238 16.00 16.43 14.52
N ALA A 239 16.90 17.17 15.17
CA ALA A 239 18.32 17.23 14.79
C ALA A 239 19.10 15.91 14.90
N ASP A 240 18.66 14.98 15.74
CA ASP A 240 19.19 13.61 15.81
C ASP A 240 18.79 12.77 14.59
N ILE A 241 17.53 12.84 14.18
CA ILE A 241 17.01 12.15 13.00
C ILE A 241 17.63 12.73 11.73
N TYR A 242 17.72 14.05 11.61
CA TYR A 242 18.39 14.70 10.49
C TYR A 242 19.84 14.20 10.34
N ARG A 243 20.62 14.16 11.43
CA ARG A 243 22.01 13.65 11.40
C ARG A 243 22.10 12.18 10.96
N GLN A 244 21.12 11.35 11.31
CA GLN A 244 21.07 9.97 10.85
C GLN A 244 20.73 9.90 9.36
N LEU A 245 19.71 10.64 8.90
CA LEU A 245 19.27 10.65 7.51
C LEU A 245 20.31 11.20 6.52
N GLN A 246 21.25 12.02 7.00
CA GLN A 246 22.41 12.44 6.21
C GLN A 246 23.36 11.27 5.87
N LYS A 247 23.33 10.17 6.63
CA LYS A 247 24.14 8.97 6.41
C LYS A 247 23.37 7.88 5.67
N ASP A 248 22.05 7.89 5.75
CA ASP A 248 21.18 6.91 5.11
C ASP A 248 21.08 7.24 3.61
N VAL A 249 21.18 6.23 2.74
CA VAL A 249 21.25 6.41 1.29
C VAL A 249 19.97 5.95 0.63
N VAL A 250 19.30 6.81 -0.14
CA VAL A 250 18.20 6.42 -1.02
C VAL A 250 18.78 5.75 -2.26
N PHE A 251 18.40 4.51 -2.51
CA PHE A 251 18.90 3.73 -3.64
C PHE A 251 17.80 3.29 -4.61
N ALA A 252 16.54 3.32 -4.19
CA ALA A 252 15.39 3.08 -5.04
C ALA A 252 14.19 3.92 -4.57
N VAL A 253 13.19 4.07 -5.44
CA VAL A 253 11.91 4.71 -5.15
C VAL A 253 10.79 3.79 -5.63
N SER A 254 9.80 3.53 -4.80
CA SER A 254 8.59 2.76 -5.13
C SER A 254 7.38 3.65 -4.98
N GLY A 255 6.68 3.95 -6.07
CA GLY A 255 5.68 5.02 -6.09
C GLY A 255 6.31 6.35 -5.64
N THR A 256 5.83 6.88 -4.52
CA THR A 256 6.38 8.10 -3.89
C THR A 256 7.35 7.82 -2.74
N GLU A 257 7.58 6.56 -2.38
CA GLU A 257 8.29 6.21 -1.15
C GLU A 257 9.72 5.73 -1.42
N PRO A 258 10.73 6.35 -0.80
CA PRO A 258 12.12 6.00 -1.03
C PRO A 258 12.51 4.77 -0.20
N TRP A 259 13.28 3.91 -0.83
CA TRP A 259 13.92 2.78 -0.19
C TRP A 259 15.35 3.17 0.19
N VAL A 260 15.70 2.93 1.46
CA VAL A 260 16.92 3.45 2.08
C VAL A 260 17.84 2.35 2.58
N ILE A 261 19.13 2.57 2.44
CA ILE A 261 20.21 1.85 3.11
C ILE A 261 20.60 2.67 4.33
N ARG A 262 20.36 2.13 5.52
CA ARG A 262 20.73 2.75 6.79
C ARG A 262 22.09 2.24 7.26
N TYR A 263 22.96 3.17 7.64
CA TYR A 263 24.26 2.86 8.25
C TYR A 263 24.24 3.18 9.74
N GLY A 264 24.48 2.17 10.58
CA GLY A 264 24.54 2.32 12.02
C GLY A 264 25.89 2.88 12.50
N ASP A 265 25.86 3.60 13.62
CA ASP A 265 27.04 4.19 14.25
C ASP A 265 27.94 3.18 14.99
N LYS A 266 27.39 2.01 15.32
CA LYS A 266 28.13 0.95 16.02
C LYS A 266 28.62 -0.11 15.03
N PRO A 267 29.89 -0.54 15.13
CA PRO A 267 30.36 -1.68 14.38
C PRO A 267 29.73 -2.97 14.91
N CYS A 268 29.60 -3.93 14.02
CA CYS A 268 29.26 -5.30 14.30
C CYS A 268 30.37 -6.07 15.00
N GLU A 269 30.04 -7.25 15.51
CA GLU A 269 31.02 -8.14 16.15
C GLU A 269 32.20 -8.49 15.23
N ASP A 270 31.99 -8.47 13.91
CA ASP A 270 33.01 -8.69 12.89
C ASP A 270 33.75 -7.40 12.46
N GLY A 271 33.48 -6.26 13.10
CA GLY A 271 34.09 -4.96 12.82
C GLY A 271 33.51 -4.20 11.62
N LYS A 272 32.52 -4.75 10.91
CA LYS A 272 31.81 -4.02 9.83
C LYS A 272 30.81 -3.03 10.41
N ARG A 273 30.42 -1.99 9.67
CA ARG A 273 29.32 -1.11 10.12
C ARG A 273 28.01 -1.89 10.09
N ALA A 274 27.17 -1.73 11.12
CA ALA A 274 25.81 -2.23 11.08
C ALA A 274 25.05 -1.58 9.91
N MET A 275 24.26 -2.37 9.17
CA MET A 275 23.55 -1.91 7.98
C MET A 275 22.18 -2.55 7.88
N TYR A 276 21.19 -1.76 7.46
CA TYR A 276 19.79 -2.19 7.32
C TYR A 276 19.15 -1.58 6.06
N THR A 277 18.10 -2.21 5.54
CA THR A 277 17.31 -1.67 4.43
C THR A 277 15.87 -1.47 4.83
N GLY A 278 15.32 -0.28 4.56
CA GLY A 278 13.95 0.09 4.92
C GLY A 278 13.27 0.95 3.85
N ARG A 279 12.03 1.33 4.13
CA ARG A 279 11.21 2.27 3.34
C ARG A 279 10.89 3.47 4.23
N ILE A 280 10.84 4.66 3.64
CA ILE A 280 10.34 5.86 4.33
C ILE A 280 8.87 6.02 3.95
N ASN A 281 7.97 5.95 4.92
CA ASN A 281 6.59 6.33 4.69
C ASN A 281 6.49 7.87 4.70
N TYR A 282 6.28 8.45 3.53
CA TYR A 282 6.22 9.90 3.35
C TYR A 282 4.99 10.53 4.06
N GLU A 283 3.85 9.84 4.12
CA GLU A 283 2.65 10.38 4.76
C GLU A 283 2.80 10.44 6.28
N ASP A 284 3.41 9.40 6.87
CA ASP A 284 3.76 9.38 8.29
C ASP A 284 4.86 10.40 8.63
N PHE A 285 5.64 10.84 7.63
CA PHE A 285 6.64 11.89 7.77
C PHE A 285 6.07 13.28 8.01
N LEU A 286 4.87 13.56 7.48
CA LEU A 286 4.25 14.87 7.57
C LEU A 286 3.46 15.10 8.87
N VAL A 287 3.23 14.07 9.67
CA VAL A 287 2.49 14.17 10.92
C VAL A 287 3.45 14.55 12.07
N GLU A 288 3.20 15.70 12.70
CA GLU A 288 4.14 16.41 13.59
C GLU A 288 4.57 15.63 14.86
N ASP A 289 4.00 14.47 15.16
CA ASP A 289 4.29 13.68 16.38
C ASP A 289 4.46 12.16 16.14
N SER A 290 4.50 11.70 14.87
CA SER A 290 4.86 10.30 14.57
C SER A 290 6.37 10.14 14.39
N ASP A 291 6.91 9.04 14.93
CA ASP A 291 8.12 8.47 14.34
C ASP A 291 7.75 8.12 12.89
N PRO A 292 8.33 8.77 11.87
CA PRO A 292 7.80 8.75 10.51
C PRO A 292 8.16 7.46 9.77
N PHE A 293 8.44 6.45 10.58
CA PHE A 293 9.04 5.20 10.26
C PHE A 293 8.50 4.22 11.29
N THR A 294 7.45 3.52 10.89
CA THR A 294 7.10 2.26 11.53
C THR A 294 8.38 1.40 11.59
N ASP A 295 8.79 1.05 12.83
CA ASP A 295 9.92 0.18 13.19
C ASP A 295 11.36 0.74 13.28
N TYR A 296 11.58 2.06 13.40
CA TYR A 296 12.96 2.58 13.60
C TYR A 296 13.50 2.66 15.04
N THR A 297 12.97 1.83 15.95
CA THR A 297 13.72 1.51 17.17
C THR A 297 14.48 0.19 17.01
N TYR A 298 15.60 0.24 16.28
CA TYR A 298 16.62 -0.79 16.41
C TYR A 298 17.59 -0.45 17.56
N PRO A 299 17.69 -1.30 18.60
CA PRO A 299 18.76 -1.20 19.58
C PRO A 299 20.11 -1.28 18.88
N GLY A 300 21.00 -0.32 19.09
CA GLY A 300 22.28 -0.30 18.38
C GLY A 300 23.07 -1.60 18.57
N GLY A 301 23.40 -2.29 17.47
CA GLY A 301 24.20 -3.53 17.46
C GLY A 301 23.63 -4.73 16.70
N TYR A 302 22.54 -4.59 15.92
CA TYR A 302 22.05 -5.70 15.09
C TYR A 302 22.91 -5.88 13.84
N CYS A 303 23.34 -7.12 13.61
CA CYS A 303 24.36 -7.49 12.62
C CYS A 303 23.92 -8.53 11.59
N ASP A 304 22.61 -8.68 11.42
CA ASP A 304 21.96 -9.57 10.45
C ASP A 304 20.64 -8.93 9.99
N LYS A 305 20.20 -8.91 8.72
CA LYS A 305 20.77 -9.36 7.44
C LYS A 305 20.50 -8.28 6.37
N ALA A 306 21.55 -7.73 5.78
CA ALA A 306 21.40 -7.09 4.48
C ALA A 306 20.93 -8.16 3.48
N GLY A 307 19.84 -7.94 2.75
CA GLY A 307 19.57 -8.76 1.58
C GLY A 307 18.82 -10.09 1.79
N ASP A 308 17.87 -10.22 2.73
CA ASP A 308 17.00 -11.42 2.68
C ASP A 308 16.15 -11.35 1.41
N LEU A 309 16.41 -12.26 0.48
CA LEU A 309 15.68 -12.35 -0.79
C LEU A 309 14.16 -12.35 -0.58
N THR A 310 13.67 -12.98 0.49
CA THR A 310 12.24 -13.03 0.84
C THR A 310 11.67 -11.65 1.15
N TYR A 311 12.45 -10.81 1.84
CA TYR A 311 12.06 -9.43 2.14
C TYR A 311 11.92 -8.61 0.85
N TRP A 312 12.88 -8.74 -0.08
CA TRP A 312 12.82 -8.04 -1.36
C TRP A 312 11.67 -8.52 -2.25
N GLN A 313 11.43 -9.83 -2.29
CA GLN A 313 10.28 -10.40 -2.98
C GLN A 313 8.96 -9.80 -2.46
N GLY A 314 8.83 -9.63 -1.14
CA GLY A 314 7.68 -8.99 -0.52
C GLY A 314 7.53 -7.51 -0.90
N LEU A 315 8.59 -6.73 -0.75
CA LEU A 315 8.57 -5.30 -1.11
C LEU A 315 8.24 -5.08 -2.59
N MET A 316 8.79 -5.91 -3.47
CA MET A 316 8.53 -5.82 -4.90
C MET A 316 7.11 -6.23 -5.28
N ALA A 317 6.56 -7.26 -4.63
CA ALA A 317 5.17 -7.63 -4.81
C ALA A 317 4.23 -6.48 -4.40
N SER A 318 4.54 -5.79 -3.29
CA SER A 318 3.78 -4.60 -2.86
C SER A 318 3.92 -3.44 -3.85
N ALA A 319 5.14 -3.16 -4.33
CA ALA A 319 5.38 -2.10 -5.32
C ALA A 319 4.60 -2.33 -6.63
N LEU A 320 4.58 -3.57 -7.13
CA LEU A 320 3.82 -3.93 -8.34
C LEU A 320 2.31 -3.87 -8.09
N ARG A 321 1.85 -4.22 -6.87
CA ARG A 321 0.45 -4.08 -6.48
C ARG A 321 0.00 -2.63 -6.50
N ASP A 322 0.78 -1.74 -5.90
CA ASP A 322 0.48 -0.31 -5.79
C ASP A 322 0.46 0.39 -7.16
N ALA A 323 1.15 -0.19 -8.15
CA ALA A 323 1.21 0.31 -9.52
C ALA A 323 0.02 -0.09 -10.39
N LEU A 324 -0.79 -1.07 -9.97
CA LEU A 324 -1.92 -1.52 -10.78
C LEU A 324 -3.10 -0.55 -10.64
N PRO A 325 -3.80 -0.23 -11.75
CA PRO A 325 -5.02 0.58 -11.69
C PRO A 325 -6.06 -0.09 -10.79
N LYS A 326 -6.36 0.54 -9.64
CA LYS A 326 -7.31 0.00 -8.64
C LYS A 326 -8.69 -0.27 -9.23
N GLU A 327 -9.09 0.50 -10.23
CA GLU A 327 -10.38 0.35 -10.92
C GLU A 327 -10.39 -0.81 -11.92
N GLY A 328 -9.23 -1.24 -12.41
CA GLY A 328 -9.10 -2.31 -13.42
C GLY A 328 -8.71 -3.67 -12.84
N PHE A 329 -8.06 -3.73 -11.68
CA PHE A 329 -7.54 -4.96 -11.08
C PHE A 329 -8.04 -5.13 -9.64
N THR A 330 -8.68 -6.27 -9.39
CA THR A 330 -9.17 -6.65 -8.06
C THR A 330 -8.46 -7.90 -7.55
N PHE A 331 -7.82 -7.80 -6.38
CA PHE A 331 -7.19 -8.94 -5.71
C PHE A 331 -8.20 -9.68 -4.86
N VAL A 332 -8.31 -10.98 -5.08
CA VAL A 332 -9.33 -11.85 -4.50
C VAL A 332 -8.73 -12.71 -3.39
N THR A 333 -9.33 -12.61 -2.20
CA THR A 333 -9.16 -13.48 -1.02
C THR A 333 -10.40 -14.36 -0.81
N GLU A 334 -10.34 -15.26 0.17
CA GLU A 334 -11.47 -16.14 0.54
C GLU A 334 -12.69 -15.36 1.08
N ASP A 335 -12.50 -14.12 1.53
CA ASP A 335 -13.52 -13.22 2.08
C ASP A 335 -13.78 -11.99 1.18
N THR A 336 -13.40 -12.05 -0.10
CA THR A 336 -13.61 -10.91 -1.01
C THR A 336 -15.05 -10.86 -1.50
N GLU A 337 -15.67 -9.70 -1.37
CA GLU A 337 -16.98 -9.39 -1.96
C GLU A 337 -16.81 -8.42 -3.14
N LEU A 338 -17.09 -8.86 -4.36
CA LEU A 338 -16.96 -7.97 -5.52
C LEU A 338 -18.16 -7.01 -5.61
N GLU A 339 -17.94 -5.73 -5.38
CA GLU A 339 -18.92 -4.66 -5.61
C GLU A 339 -18.76 -4.07 -7.01
N VAL A 340 -19.87 -3.88 -7.72
CA VAL A 340 -19.89 -3.43 -9.11
C VAL A 340 -19.96 -1.90 -9.16
N ASN A 341 -18.89 -1.28 -9.67
CA ASN A 341 -18.89 0.16 -9.96
C ASN A 341 -19.59 0.45 -11.30
N ARG A 342 -20.51 1.43 -11.30
CA ARG A 342 -21.31 1.84 -12.47
C ARG A 342 -20.55 2.88 -13.30
N ALA A 343 -20.52 2.72 -14.62
CA ALA A 343 -19.94 3.71 -15.53
C ALA A 343 -20.99 4.77 -15.97
N ASN A 344 -20.65 6.05 -15.73
CA ASN A 344 -21.28 7.32 -16.19
C ASN A 344 -22.66 7.62 -15.54
N GLU A 345 -22.88 8.68 -14.76
CA GLU A 345 -22.44 10.08 -14.90
C GLU A 345 -22.31 10.80 -13.53
N SER A 346 -21.18 11.47 -13.29
CA SER A 346 -21.04 12.72 -12.50
C SER A 346 -21.39 12.72 -10.98
N PRO A 347 -20.98 13.75 -10.21
CA PRO A 347 -20.15 13.61 -9.04
C PRO A 347 -20.94 14.00 -7.79
N GLU A 348 -21.86 13.17 -7.34
CA GLU A 348 -22.53 13.38 -6.03
C GLU A 348 -23.13 12.08 -5.45
N GLY A 349 -22.89 10.93 -6.10
CA GLY A 349 -23.18 9.61 -5.59
C GLY A 349 -21.89 8.82 -5.34
N GLU A 350 -21.02 9.29 -4.43
CA GLU A 350 -19.96 8.44 -3.89
C GLU A 350 -20.61 7.34 -3.04
N LEU A 351 -20.85 6.17 -3.63
CA LEU A 351 -20.90 4.93 -2.86
C LEU A 351 -19.45 4.47 -2.70
N LYS A 352 -18.83 4.93 -1.62
CA LYS A 352 -17.49 4.51 -1.20
C LYS A 352 -17.58 3.15 -0.53
N GLY A 353 -17.33 2.10 -1.30
CA GLY A 353 -17.01 0.75 -0.81
C GLY A 353 -15.65 0.34 -1.37
N TYR A 354 -14.57 0.61 -0.64
CA TYR A 354 -13.26 0.08 -1.03
C TYR A 354 -13.22 -1.41 -0.68
N LEU A 355 -12.98 -2.25 -1.68
CA LEU A 355 -12.51 -3.62 -1.48
C LEU A 355 -11.14 -3.61 -0.80
N ARG A 356 -11.16 -3.59 0.54
CA ARG A 356 -10.02 -3.96 1.37
C ARG A 356 -10.14 -5.45 1.68
N GLY A 357 -9.53 -6.28 0.84
CA GLY A 357 -9.08 -7.59 1.31
C GLY A 357 -8.00 -7.37 2.39
N GLU A 358 -8.14 -8.05 3.53
CA GLU A 358 -7.15 -7.98 4.59
C GLU A 358 -5.78 -8.51 4.13
N TRP A 359 -4.76 -7.83 4.63
CA TRP A 359 -3.37 -7.89 4.22
C TRP A 359 -2.63 -8.88 5.13
N TYR A 360 -2.11 -9.98 4.59
CA TYR A 360 -1.23 -10.90 5.33
C TYR A 360 -0.01 -11.36 4.52
#